data_AF-A0A1Q8BFV5-F1
#
_entry.id   AF-A0A1Q8BFV5-F1
#
_cell.length_a   1.000
_cell.length_b   1.000
_cell.length_c   1.000
_cell.angle_alpha   90.00
_cell.angle_beta   90.00
_cell.angle_gamma   90.00
#
_symmetry.space_group_name_H-M   'P 1'
#
loop_
_entity.id
_entity.type
_entity.pdbx_description
1 polymer ?
#
loop_
_entity_poly.entity_id
_entity_poly.type
_entity_poly.pdbx_seq_one_letter_code
_entity_poly.pdbx_strand_id
1 'polypeptide(L)'
;MKQVELRRLQMTGGASYTVSLPKDWVKEQGLKAGDVVAVLPRSDSSLTLVPHEKIPANQSKGAEVVLAPSKDQDREQILRIVVAQYLAGYDLIRIRFPTASRPDLRTYIREAARRMFVGSEIIEESKDELIVQCLSTYGDFPAPKVISRMSLISKLMLRDAVESLKNRDTALSEEIIKRDEEVDRFYLFLIRQLTMAVLNRSLIQEIGLSDPRDCLVYRVVSKSLERIADHATTIARTASELEAPLPHRLVDDLSKVSDLTSLVLEDALKSLTKVDGTVANTAIVSAQRVEKDAEGVMDKLFDFRLNQKTVVAVRLALESLKRISEYGEDIAEMTINLTARRRELY
;
A
#
# COMPACT_ATOMS: atom_id res chain seq x y z
N MET A 1 -34.31 17.36 8.88
CA MET A 1 -34.33 15.99 8.30
C MET A 1 -35.66 15.80 7.60
N LYS A 2 -35.70 15.48 6.29
CA LYS A 2 -36.96 15.07 5.63
C LYS A 2 -37.49 13.82 6.35
N GLN A 3 -38.79 13.78 6.59
CA GLN A 3 -39.49 12.73 7.34
C GLN A 3 -39.23 11.36 6.70
N VAL A 4 -38.87 10.35 7.50
CA VAL A 4 -38.65 8.98 7.01
C VAL A 4 -40.00 8.38 6.61
N GLU A 5 -40.15 8.05 5.34
CA GLU A 5 -41.38 7.44 4.82
C GLU A 5 -41.26 5.91 4.82
N LEU A 6 -42.11 5.22 5.59
CA LEU A 6 -42.08 3.77 5.72
C LEU A 6 -42.89 3.10 4.60
N ARG A 7 -42.31 2.04 4.01
CA ARG A 7 -42.93 1.24 2.94
C ARG A 7 -42.86 -0.24 3.30
N ARG A 8 -43.90 -0.99 2.95
CA ARG A 8 -43.93 -2.44 3.15
C ARG A 8 -43.29 -3.14 1.97
N LEU A 9 -42.49 -4.16 2.26
CA LEU A 9 -42.00 -5.10 1.27
C LEU A 9 -43.15 -6.04 0.87
N GLN A 10 -43.38 -6.21 -0.42
CA GLN A 10 -44.46 -7.03 -0.96
C GLN A 10 -43.88 -8.15 -1.82
N MET A 11 -44.24 -9.40 -1.57
CA MET A 11 -43.80 -10.51 -2.41
C MET A 11 -44.63 -10.54 -3.70
N THR A 12 -43.96 -10.69 -4.84
CA THR A 12 -44.60 -10.76 -6.16
C THR A 12 -44.04 -11.94 -6.93
N GLY A 13 -44.92 -12.83 -7.42
CA GLY A 13 -44.53 -13.97 -8.26
C GLY A 13 -43.68 -15.05 -7.57
N GLY A 14 -43.69 -15.15 -6.24
CA GLY A 14 -43.07 -16.23 -5.47
C GLY A 14 -41.54 -16.21 -5.33
N ALA A 15 -40.84 -15.40 -6.13
CA ALA A 15 -39.36 -15.31 -6.11
C ALA A 15 -38.81 -13.88 -6.05
N SER A 16 -39.67 -12.86 -6.03
CA SER A 16 -39.24 -11.45 -6.01
C SER A 16 -40.01 -10.63 -5.00
N TYR A 17 -39.37 -9.55 -4.52
CA TYR A 17 -39.98 -8.59 -3.62
C TYR A 17 -40.04 -7.22 -4.28
N THR A 18 -41.11 -6.48 -4.02
CA THR A 18 -41.34 -5.12 -4.50
C THR A 18 -41.49 -4.16 -3.32
N VAL A 19 -41.05 -2.92 -3.49
CA VAL A 19 -41.24 -1.81 -2.56
C VAL A 19 -41.68 -0.59 -3.36
N SER A 20 -42.72 0.11 -2.90
CA SER A 20 -43.26 1.26 -3.62
C SER A 20 -42.40 2.51 -3.40
N LEU A 21 -42.03 3.18 -4.49
CA LEU A 21 -41.23 4.40 -4.43
C LEU A 21 -42.09 5.63 -4.05
N PRO A 22 -41.53 6.62 -3.32
CA PRO A 22 -42.23 7.87 -3.04
C PRO A 22 -42.64 8.59 -4.33
N LYS A 23 -43.93 8.96 -4.42
CA LYS A 23 -44.51 9.59 -5.62
C LYS A 23 -43.81 10.90 -5.99
N ASP A 24 -43.44 11.69 -4.99
CA ASP A 24 -42.78 12.98 -5.21
C ASP A 24 -41.35 12.78 -5.73
N TRP A 25 -40.61 11.78 -5.22
CA TRP A 25 -39.30 11.43 -5.77
C TRP A 25 -39.39 10.97 -7.22
N VAL A 26 -40.37 10.12 -7.57
CA VAL A 26 -40.60 9.68 -8.95
C VAL A 26 -40.83 10.88 -9.88
N LYS A 27 -41.65 11.86 -9.45
CA LYS A 27 -41.89 13.10 -10.20
C LYS A 27 -40.65 13.99 -10.30
N GLU A 28 -39.93 14.20 -9.20
CA GLU A 28 -38.69 15.00 -9.17
C GLU A 28 -37.63 14.42 -10.12
N GLN A 29 -37.58 13.09 -10.24
CA GLN A 29 -36.66 12.41 -11.16
C GLN A 29 -37.18 12.34 -12.61
N GLY A 30 -38.40 12.79 -12.88
CA GLY A 30 -39.02 12.75 -14.22
C GLY A 30 -39.46 11.36 -14.68
N LEU A 31 -39.56 10.40 -13.76
CA LEU A 31 -39.85 9.00 -14.06
C LEU A 31 -41.36 8.72 -14.22
N LYS A 32 -41.69 7.69 -14.99
CA LYS A 32 -43.04 7.18 -15.25
C LYS A 32 -43.08 5.66 -15.06
N ALA A 33 -44.30 5.11 -15.01
CA ALA A 33 -44.49 3.66 -14.95
C ALA A 33 -43.91 2.99 -16.20
N GLY A 34 -43.07 1.99 -16.01
CA GLY A 34 -42.33 1.31 -17.09
C GLY A 34 -40.88 1.77 -17.23
N ASP A 35 -40.50 2.91 -16.65
CA ASP A 35 -39.11 3.38 -16.66
C ASP A 35 -38.22 2.51 -15.75
N VAL A 36 -36.97 2.35 -16.15
CA VAL A 36 -36.00 1.49 -15.45
C VAL A 36 -35.23 2.30 -14.40
N VAL A 37 -35.15 1.74 -13.20
CA VAL A 37 -34.38 2.29 -12.08
C VAL A 37 -33.34 1.23 -11.69
N ALA A 38 -32.07 1.62 -11.59
CA ALA A 38 -31.06 0.73 -11.02
C ALA A 38 -31.15 0.72 -9.50
N VAL A 39 -30.96 -0.48 -8.96
CA VAL A 39 -30.87 -0.74 -7.53
C VAL A 39 -29.43 -1.05 -7.20
N LEU A 40 -28.75 -0.12 -6.52
CA LEU A 40 -27.33 -0.21 -6.18
C LEU A 40 -27.19 -0.51 -4.68
N PRO A 41 -26.72 -1.71 -4.29
CA PRO A 41 -26.43 -2.02 -2.90
C PRO A 41 -25.29 -1.15 -2.36
N ARG A 42 -25.42 -0.65 -1.13
CA ARG A 42 -24.36 0.09 -0.42
C ARG A 42 -23.72 -0.76 0.69
N SER A 43 -22.58 -0.27 1.20
CA SER A 43 -21.83 -0.90 2.30
C SER A 43 -22.56 -0.86 3.64
N ASP A 44 -23.45 0.10 3.85
CA ASP A 44 -24.27 0.29 5.06
C ASP A 44 -25.58 -0.51 5.06
N SER A 45 -25.70 -1.51 4.18
CA SER A 45 -26.92 -2.30 3.97
C SER A 45 -28.12 -1.50 3.42
N SER A 46 -27.91 -0.26 2.98
CA SER A 46 -28.92 0.50 2.25
C SER A 46 -28.90 0.16 0.75
N LEU A 47 -30.00 0.50 0.07
CA LEU A 47 -30.10 0.47 -1.40
C LEU A 47 -30.20 1.90 -1.92
N THR A 48 -29.45 2.21 -2.98
CA THR A 48 -29.62 3.46 -3.73
C THR A 48 -30.38 3.19 -5.00
N LEU A 49 -31.38 4.01 -5.24
CA LEU A 49 -32.15 3.99 -6.48
C LEU A 49 -31.72 5.15 -7.36
N VAL A 50 -31.35 4.84 -8.60
CA VAL A 50 -30.93 5.83 -9.59
C VAL A 50 -31.67 5.58 -10.91
N PRO A 51 -32.26 6.61 -11.54
CA PRO A 51 -32.80 6.47 -12.91
C PRO A 51 -31.74 5.89 -13.84
N HIS A 52 -32.07 4.84 -14.61
CA HIS A 52 -31.09 4.16 -15.45
C HIS A 52 -30.36 5.11 -16.41
N GLU A 53 -31.09 6.06 -17.00
CA GLU A 53 -30.55 7.07 -17.92
C GLU A 53 -29.58 8.06 -17.26
N LYS A 54 -29.66 8.23 -15.94
CA LYS A 54 -28.73 9.07 -15.16
C LYS A 54 -27.54 8.28 -14.64
N ILE A 55 -27.51 6.96 -14.85
CA ILE A 55 -26.29 6.18 -14.68
C ILE A 55 -25.41 6.54 -15.87
N PRO A 56 -24.19 7.08 -15.63
CA PRO A 56 -23.29 7.38 -16.73
C PRO A 56 -23.12 6.12 -17.60
N ALA A 57 -23.54 6.19 -18.87
CA ALA A 57 -23.52 5.09 -19.84
C ALA A 57 -22.11 4.49 -20.06
N ASN A 58 -21.07 5.15 -19.51
CA ASN A 58 -19.67 4.76 -19.56
C ASN A 58 -19.11 4.26 -18.23
N GLN A 59 -19.89 3.82 -17.24
CA GLN A 59 -19.28 3.14 -16.07
C GLN A 59 -18.52 1.85 -16.44
N SER A 60 -18.71 1.34 -17.66
CA SER A 60 -17.95 0.23 -18.25
C SER A 60 -16.71 0.65 -19.05
N LYS A 61 -16.53 1.95 -19.35
CA LYS A 61 -15.28 2.50 -19.88
C LYS A 61 -14.64 3.27 -18.74
N GLY A 62 -13.73 2.58 -18.08
CA GLY A 62 -13.10 2.97 -16.83
C GLY A 62 -12.71 4.44 -16.73
N ALA A 63 -12.73 4.96 -15.50
CA ALA A 63 -12.60 6.40 -15.25
C ALA A 63 -11.36 6.97 -15.97
N GLU A 64 -11.58 7.95 -16.86
CA GLU A 64 -10.50 8.61 -17.61
C GLU A 64 -10.17 9.97 -16.99
N VAL A 65 -8.89 10.31 -16.95
CA VAL A 65 -8.40 11.64 -16.60
C VAL A 65 -7.41 12.14 -17.65
N VAL A 66 -7.52 13.43 -17.99
CA VAL A 66 -6.59 14.11 -18.90
C VAL A 66 -5.77 15.11 -18.12
N LEU A 67 -4.45 14.93 -18.15
CA LEU A 67 -3.46 15.82 -17.55
C LEU A 67 -2.79 16.64 -18.65
N ALA A 68 -2.56 17.93 -18.39
CA ALA A 68 -1.79 18.81 -19.26
C ALA A 68 -0.75 19.55 -18.40
N PRO A 69 0.45 18.98 -18.22
CA PRO A 69 1.48 19.60 -17.40
C PRO A 69 1.89 20.99 -17.91
N SER A 70 2.04 21.95 -17.01
CA SER A 70 2.55 23.28 -17.33
C SER A 70 4.08 23.25 -17.54
N LYS A 71 4.60 24.21 -18.30
CA LYS A 71 6.04 24.34 -18.58
C LYS A 71 6.89 24.55 -17.31
N ASP A 72 6.30 25.15 -16.28
CA ASP A 72 7.00 25.49 -15.03
C ASP A 72 7.05 24.34 -14.02
N GLN A 73 6.34 23.23 -14.30
CA GLN A 73 6.33 22.08 -13.41
C GLN A 73 7.57 21.21 -13.62
N ASP A 74 8.22 20.87 -12.51
CA ASP A 74 9.30 19.90 -12.53
C ASP A 74 8.77 18.48 -12.82
N ARG A 75 9.63 17.62 -13.42
CA ARG A 75 9.26 16.25 -13.79
C ARG A 75 8.80 15.40 -12.61
N GLU A 76 9.36 15.60 -11.41
CA GLU A 76 8.94 14.89 -10.19
C GLU A 76 7.56 15.34 -9.72
N GLN A 77 7.25 16.64 -9.84
CA GLN A 77 5.91 17.15 -9.54
C GLN A 77 4.87 16.52 -10.47
N ILE A 78 5.20 16.41 -11.75
CA ILE A 78 4.33 15.80 -12.76
C ILE A 78 4.15 14.31 -12.46
N LEU A 79 5.22 13.59 -12.15
CA LEU A 79 5.13 12.18 -11.75
C LEU A 79 4.21 11.99 -10.54
N ARG A 80 4.33 12.81 -9.50
CA ARG A 80 3.44 12.74 -8.33
C ARG A 80 1.97 12.93 -8.70
N ILE A 81 1.65 13.82 -9.64
CA ILE A 81 0.27 14.01 -10.13
C ILE A 81 -0.21 12.76 -10.89
N VAL A 82 0.64 12.16 -11.73
CA VAL A 82 0.31 10.92 -12.47
C VAL A 82 0.10 9.75 -11.51
N VAL A 83 1.00 9.57 -10.52
CA VAL A 83 0.85 8.57 -9.45
C VAL A 83 -0.44 8.79 -8.68
N ALA A 84 -0.80 10.03 -8.37
CA ALA A 84 -2.06 10.33 -7.69
C ALA A 84 -3.28 9.89 -8.51
N GLN A 85 -3.26 10.01 -9.85
CA GLN A 85 -4.34 9.50 -10.70
C GLN A 85 -4.42 7.97 -10.67
N TYR A 86 -3.27 7.29 -10.69
CA TYR A 86 -3.22 5.83 -10.53
C TYR A 86 -3.79 5.39 -9.18
N LEU A 87 -3.43 6.07 -8.09
CA LEU A 87 -3.93 5.76 -6.74
C LEU A 87 -5.41 6.11 -6.56
N ALA A 88 -5.92 7.12 -7.28
CA ALA A 88 -7.32 7.51 -7.28
C ALA A 88 -8.23 6.50 -8.01
N GLY A 89 -7.64 5.52 -8.72
CA GLY A 89 -8.40 4.47 -9.37
C GLY A 89 -8.82 4.76 -10.82
N TYR A 90 -8.28 5.80 -11.46
CA TYR A 90 -8.53 6.04 -12.89
C TYR A 90 -7.99 4.88 -13.73
N ASP A 91 -8.80 4.38 -14.66
CA ASP A 91 -8.45 3.26 -15.54
C ASP A 91 -7.73 3.73 -16.80
N LEU A 92 -7.92 4.99 -17.19
CA LEU A 92 -7.22 5.64 -18.29
C LEU A 92 -6.61 6.96 -17.80
N ILE A 93 -5.28 7.05 -17.82
CA ILE A 93 -4.54 8.26 -17.47
C ILE A 93 -3.91 8.79 -18.75
N ARG A 94 -4.52 9.83 -19.32
CA ARG A 94 -4.04 10.51 -20.52
C ARG A 94 -3.20 11.71 -20.11
N ILE A 95 -1.96 11.77 -20.58
CA ILE A 95 -1.04 12.88 -20.32
C ILE A 95 -0.76 13.56 -21.65
N ARG A 96 -1.21 14.80 -21.81
CA ARG A 96 -0.94 15.64 -22.98
C ARG A 96 0.28 16.50 -22.75
N PHE A 97 1.23 16.47 -23.67
CA PHE A 97 2.44 17.27 -23.65
C PHE A 97 2.25 18.50 -24.54
N PRO A 98 2.14 19.72 -24.00
CA PRO A 98 2.02 20.93 -24.82
C PRO A 98 3.23 21.09 -25.75
N THR A 99 3.01 21.65 -26.94
CA THR A 99 3.87 21.63 -28.16
C THR A 99 5.31 22.13 -27.99
N ALA A 100 5.68 22.73 -26.85
CA ALA A 100 7.08 22.98 -26.49
C ALA A 100 7.66 21.71 -25.85
N SER A 101 8.14 20.81 -26.71
CA SER A 101 8.50 19.44 -26.36
C SER A 101 9.47 19.36 -25.17
N ARG A 102 9.09 18.56 -24.17
CA ARG A 102 10.00 17.99 -23.17
C ARG A 102 10.09 16.48 -23.44
N PRO A 103 10.85 16.03 -24.47
CA PRO A 103 10.98 14.59 -24.75
C PRO A 103 11.55 13.80 -23.57
N ASP A 104 12.36 14.47 -22.73
CA ASP A 104 12.88 13.97 -21.47
C ASP A 104 11.76 13.63 -20.48
N LEU A 105 10.75 14.50 -20.37
CA LEU A 105 9.60 14.30 -19.48
C LEU A 105 8.77 13.09 -19.90
N ARG A 106 8.44 12.96 -21.20
CA ARG A 106 7.64 11.83 -21.68
C ARG A 106 8.34 10.50 -21.40
N THR A 107 9.63 10.42 -21.73
CA THR A 107 10.45 9.23 -21.48
C THR A 107 10.50 8.90 -19.98
N TYR A 108 10.74 9.91 -19.15
CA TYR A 108 10.78 9.76 -17.70
C TYR A 108 9.45 9.23 -17.13
N ILE A 109 8.31 9.81 -17.51
CA ILE A 109 6.99 9.35 -17.04
C ILE A 109 6.66 7.95 -17.56
N ARG A 110 7.03 7.63 -18.81
CA ARG A 110 6.85 6.29 -19.40
C ARG A 110 7.60 5.23 -18.60
N GLU A 111 8.88 5.44 -18.32
CA GLU A 111 9.68 4.47 -17.55
C GLU A 111 9.18 4.36 -16.10
N ALA A 112 8.82 5.49 -15.48
CA ALA A 112 8.25 5.48 -14.14
C ALA A 112 6.92 4.72 -14.08
N ALA A 113 6.01 4.93 -15.04
CA ALA A 113 4.73 4.22 -15.11
C ALA A 113 4.94 2.69 -15.25
N ARG A 114 5.82 2.25 -16.15
CA ARG A 114 6.15 0.83 -16.33
C ARG A 114 6.70 0.17 -15.08
N ARG A 115 7.53 0.90 -14.32
CA ARG A 115 8.14 0.41 -13.09
C ARG A 115 7.15 0.38 -11.92
N MET A 116 6.34 1.42 -11.77
CA MET A 116 5.54 1.68 -10.56
C MET A 116 4.11 1.15 -10.62
N PHE A 117 3.48 1.13 -11.80
CA PHE A 117 2.05 0.86 -11.94
C PHE A 117 1.79 -0.59 -12.32
N VAL A 118 1.71 -1.45 -11.31
CA VAL A 118 1.31 -2.84 -11.47
C VAL A 118 -0.06 -2.91 -12.14
N GLY A 119 -0.18 -3.76 -13.15
CA GLY A 119 -1.45 -3.97 -13.84
C GLY A 119 -1.81 -2.91 -14.86
N SER A 120 -0.85 -2.11 -15.31
CA SER A 120 -1.07 -1.10 -16.34
C SER A 120 -0.19 -1.30 -17.56
N GLU A 121 -0.68 -0.84 -18.70
CA GLU A 121 0.00 -0.87 -19.98
C GLU A 121 -0.05 0.50 -20.65
N ILE A 122 0.98 0.80 -21.43
CA ILE A 122 1.01 2.03 -22.23
C ILE A 122 0.43 1.71 -23.60
N ILE A 123 -0.77 2.22 -23.87
CA ILE A 123 -1.52 1.90 -25.09
C ILE A 123 -1.34 2.92 -26.21
N GLU A 124 -0.90 4.13 -25.87
CA GLU A 124 -0.56 5.17 -26.83
C GLU A 124 0.65 5.96 -26.36
N GLU A 125 1.62 6.13 -27.25
CA GLU A 125 2.76 7.03 -27.07
C GLU A 125 2.94 7.81 -28.37
N SER A 126 2.72 9.12 -28.31
CA SER A 126 2.94 10.02 -29.41
C SER A 126 3.81 11.20 -28.96
N LYS A 127 4.10 12.12 -29.89
CA LYS A 127 4.82 13.35 -29.54
C LYS A 127 4.01 14.25 -28.58
N ASP A 128 2.68 14.18 -28.67
CA ASP A 128 1.75 15.08 -27.98
C ASP A 128 1.02 14.39 -26.83
N GLU A 129 1.03 13.05 -26.73
CA GLU A 129 0.40 12.35 -25.61
C GLU A 129 1.04 11.02 -25.20
N LEU A 130 0.71 10.61 -23.98
CA LEU A 130 0.98 9.30 -23.39
C LEU A 130 -0.30 8.81 -22.69
N ILE A 131 -0.77 7.61 -23.01
CA ILE A 131 -1.92 6.99 -22.34
C ILE A 131 -1.46 5.75 -21.58
N VAL A 132 -1.73 5.76 -20.28
CA VAL A 132 -1.58 4.59 -19.40
C VAL A 132 -2.97 4.00 -19.16
N GLN A 133 -3.17 2.73 -19.53
CA GLN A 133 -4.39 1.97 -19.27
C GLN A 133 -4.16 0.97 -18.14
N CYS A 134 -4.96 1.02 -17.09
CA CYS A 134 -4.99 0.00 -16.05
C CYS A 134 -5.91 -1.16 -16.49
N LEU A 135 -5.36 -2.37 -16.57
CA LEU A 135 -6.02 -3.57 -17.08
C LEU A 135 -6.38 -4.58 -15.98
N SER A 136 -5.84 -4.42 -14.76
CA SER A 136 -6.00 -5.42 -13.70
C SER A 136 -7.40 -5.46 -13.10
N THR A 137 -7.98 -6.66 -13.10
CA THR A 137 -9.01 -7.11 -12.16
C THR A 137 -8.37 -7.43 -10.82
N TYR A 138 -8.93 -6.91 -9.73
CA TYR A 138 -8.29 -6.99 -8.42
C TYR A 138 -8.32 -8.41 -7.84
N GLY A 139 -9.22 -9.27 -8.33
CA GLY A 139 -9.35 -10.67 -7.90
C GLY A 139 -8.15 -11.58 -8.18
N ASP A 140 -7.31 -11.29 -9.18
CA ASP A 140 -6.15 -12.15 -9.52
C ASP A 140 -5.00 -12.04 -8.51
N PHE A 141 -4.93 -10.89 -7.83
CA PHE A 141 -3.87 -10.59 -6.88
C PHE A 141 -4.42 -9.82 -5.66
N PRO A 142 -5.18 -10.51 -4.79
CA PRO A 142 -5.93 -9.89 -3.69
C PRO A 142 -5.00 -9.33 -2.60
N ALA A 143 -5.52 -8.38 -1.82
CA ALA A 143 -4.76 -7.63 -0.81
C ALA A 143 -3.93 -8.49 0.17
N PRO A 144 -4.44 -9.61 0.74
CA PRO A 144 -3.65 -10.49 1.60
C PRO A 144 -2.42 -11.09 0.89
N LYS A 145 -2.54 -11.38 -0.41
CA LYS A 145 -1.45 -11.94 -1.24
C LYS A 145 -0.41 -10.87 -1.56
N VAL A 146 -0.83 -9.62 -1.80
CA VAL A 146 0.08 -8.48 -1.95
C VAL A 146 0.89 -8.26 -0.68
N ILE A 147 0.22 -8.20 0.50
CA ILE A 147 0.89 -8.10 1.80
C ILE A 147 1.88 -9.24 2.01
N SER A 148 1.48 -10.49 1.72
CA SER A 148 2.36 -11.66 1.86
C SER A 148 3.62 -11.55 1.01
N ARG A 149 3.52 -10.99 -0.20
CA ARG A 149 4.67 -10.76 -1.10
C ARG A 149 5.57 -9.64 -0.58
N MET A 150 5.01 -8.50 -0.19
CA MET A 150 5.77 -7.40 0.42
C MET A 150 6.50 -7.88 1.68
N SER A 151 5.83 -8.68 2.51
CA SER A 151 6.37 -9.26 3.74
C SER A 151 7.59 -10.15 3.48
N LEU A 152 7.47 -11.07 2.50
CA LEU A 152 8.57 -11.96 2.13
C LEU A 152 9.78 -11.17 1.63
N ILE A 153 9.56 -10.21 0.74
CA ILE A 153 10.63 -9.38 0.16
C ILE A 153 11.31 -8.57 1.27
N SER A 154 10.54 -7.89 2.12
CA SER A 154 11.06 -7.05 3.20
C SER A 154 11.87 -7.85 4.23
N LYS A 155 11.42 -9.07 4.60
CA LYS A 155 12.19 -9.98 5.46
C LYS A 155 13.54 -10.36 4.85
N LEU A 156 13.55 -10.68 3.56
CA LEU A 156 14.79 -11.01 2.84
C LEU A 156 15.71 -9.79 2.73
N MET A 157 15.16 -8.60 2.47
CA MET A 157 15.93 -7.36 2.43
C MET A 157 16.61 -7.05 3.77
N LEU A 158 15.91 -7.19 4.91
CA LEU A 158 16.50 -7.00 6.24
C LEU A 158 17.69 -7.95 6.46
N ARG A 159 17.49 -9.25 6.21
CA ARG A 159 18.54 -10.26 6.35
C ARG A 159 19.76 -9.93 5.50
N ASP A 160 19.52 -9.64 4.22
CA ASP A 160 20.58 -9.39 3.25
C ASP A 160 21.29 -8.04 3.51
N ALA A 161 20.58 -7.03 4.03
CA ALA A 161 21.16 -5.74 4.39
C ALA A 161 22.17 -5.86 5.53
N VAL A 162 21.84 -6.64 6.55
CA VAL A 162 22.75 -6.91 7.67
C VAL A 162 23.93 -7.75 7.22
N GLU A 163 23.73 -8.73 6.34
CA GLU A 163 24.83 -9.51 5.75
C GLU A 163 25.76 -8.63 4.90
N SER A 164 25.18 -7.75 4.08
CA SER A 164 25.92 -6.77 3.29
C SER A 164 26.76 -5.86 4.17
N LEU A 165 26.22 -5.38 5.30
CA LEU A 165 26.95 -4.57 6.27
C LEU A 165 28.15 -5.31 6.89
N LYS A 166 27.99 -6.58 7.24
CA LYS A 166 29.05 -7.40 7.85
C LYS A 166 30.21 -7.64 6.88
N ASN A 167 29.89 -7.97 5.64
CA ASN A 167 30.87 -8.39 4.63
C ASN A 167 31.34 -7.25 3.71
N ARG A 168 30.69 -6.07 3.80
CA ARG A 168 30.85 -4.95 2.87
C ARG A 168 30.53 -5.36 1.43
N ASP A 169 29.47 -6.14 1.26
CA ASP A 169 29.06 -6.67 -0.04
C ASP A 169 28.24 -5.64 -0.81
N THR A 170 28.90 -4.90 -1.69
CA THR A 170 28.29 -3.89 -2.55
C THR A 170 27.33 -4.48 -3.58
N ALA A 171 27.59 -5.71 -4.06
CA ALA A 171 26.72 -6.36 -5.03
C ALA A 171 25.37 -6.72 -4.38
N LEU A 172 25.42 -7.24 -3.16
CA LEU A 172 24.21 -7.49 -2.36
C LEU A 172 23.45 -6.20 -2.04
N SER A 173 24.16 -5.09 -1.80
CA SER A 173 23.54 -3.77 -1.63
C SER A 173 22.72 -3.33 -2.85
N GLU A 174 23.26 -3.50 -4.06
CA GLU A 174 22.54 -3.16 -5.29
C GLU A 174 21.30 -4.04 -5.52
N GLU A 175 21.37 -5.32 -5.14
CA GLU A 175 20.20 -6.20 -5.19
C GLU A 175 19.09 -5.75 -4.23
N ILE A 176 19.45 -5.30 -3.02
CA ILE A 176 18.48 -4.81 -2.04
C ILE A 176 17.76 -3.57 -2.57
N ILE A 177 18.49 -2.63 -3.18
CA ILE A 177 17.89 -1.42 -3.80
C ILE A 177 16.88 -1.81 -4.89
N LYS A 178 17.17 -2.83 -5.70
CA LYS A 178 16.23 -3.31 -6.73
C LYS A 178 14.99 -3.97 -6.13
N ARG A 179 15.13 -4.66 -4.99
CA ARG A 179 14.01 -5.28 -4.27
C ARG A 179 13.11 -4.24 -3.60
N ASP A 180 13.66 -3.11 -3.19
CA ASP A 180 12.92 -1.96 -2.65
C ASP A 180 11.88 -1.44 -3.67
N GLU A 181 12.30 -1.30 -4.93
CA GLU A 181 11.41 -0.89 -6.03
C GLU A 181 10.23 -1.86 -6.23
N GLU A 182 10.43 -3.16 -5.96
CA GLU A 182 9.36 -4.15 -5.99
C GLU A 182 8.39 -3.99 -4.81
N VAL A 183 8.87 -3.62 -3.61
CA VAL A 183 8.00 -3.32 -2.47
C VAL A 183 7.19 -2.06 -2.73
N ASP A 184 7.80 -1.01 -3.27
CA ASP A 184 7.16 0.25 -3.64
C ASP A 184 5.98 0.06 -4.60
N ARG A 185 6.21 -0.70 -5.68
CA ARG A 185 5.15 -0.91 -6.67
C ARG A 185 4.00 -1.76 -6.11
N PHE A 186 4.28 -2.75 -5.25
CA PHE A 186 3.23 -3.51 -4.56
C PHE A 186 2.46 -2.65 -3.56
N TYR A 187 3.15 -1.75 -2.86
CA TYR A 187 2.51 -0.76 -2.00
C TYR A 187 1.52 0.10 -2.80
N LEU A 188 1.95 0.70 -3.91
CA LEU A 188 1.08 1.54 -4.76
C LEU A 188 -0.12 0.76 -5.30
N PHE A 189 0.12 -0.48 -5.75
CA PHE A 189 -0.93 -1.38 -6.23
C PHE A 189 -1.97 -1.68 -5.16
N LEU A 190 -1.53 -1.98 -3.93
CA LEU A 190 -2.42 -2.20 -2.81
C LEU A 190 -3.20 -0.93 -2.45
N ILE A 191 -2.57 0.25 -2.45
CA ILE A 191 -3.30 1.49 -2.16
C ILE A 191 -4.38 1.74 -3.21
N ARG A 192 -4.12 1.49 -4.49
CA ARG A 192 -5.14 1.54 -5.54
C ARG A 192 -6.30 0.57 -5.25
N GLN A 193 -6.00 -0.68 -4.91
CA GLN A 193 -7.02 -1.67 -4.52
C GLN A 193 -7.91 -1.16 -3.37
N LEU A 194 -7.27 -0.71 -2.29
CA LEU A 194 -7.98 -0.25 -1.09
C LEU A 194 -8.85 0.98 -1.40
N THR A 195 -8.34 1.95 -2.16
CA THR A 195 -9.10 3.13 -2.59
C THR A 195 -10.36 2.71 -3.37
N MET A 196 -10.21 1.79 -4.33
CA MET A 196 -11.33 1.33 -5.14
C MET A 196 -12.33 0.49 -4.35
N ALA A 197 -11.84 -0.34 -3.42
CA ALA A 197 -12.69 -1.21 -2.62
C ALA A 197 -13.54 -0.44 -1.60
N VAL A 198 -13.04 0.69 -1.07
CA VAL A 198 -13.83 1.56 -0.19
C VAL A 198 -15.01 2.20 -0.94
N LEU A 199 -14.87 2.46 -2.24
CA LEU A 199 -15.94 3.03 -3.07
C LEU A 199 -17.01 2.01 -3.45
N ASN A 200 -16.66 0.72 -3.52
CA ASN A 200 -17.57 -0.34 -3.96
C ASN A 200 -17.46 -1.60 -3.10
N ARG A 201 -18.55 -1.92 -2.38
CA ARG A 201 -18.62 -3.11 -1.51
C ARG A 201 -18.37 -4.42 -2.27
N SER A 202 -18.73 -4.52 -3.55
CA SER A 202 -18.47 -5.75 -4.32
C SER A 202 -16.97 -6.01 -4.49
N LEU A 203 -16.18 -4.95 -4.56
CA LEU A 203 -14.72 -5.04 -4.68
C LEU A 203 -14.05 -5.46 -3.37
N ILE A 204 -14.64 -5.19 -2.19
CA ILE A 204 -14.10 -5.62 -0.89
C ILE A 204 -13.86 -7.13 -0.87
N GLN A 205 -14.86 -7.90 -1.28
CA GLN A 205 -14.74 -9.36 -1.33
C GLN A 205 -13.82 -9.82 -2.46
N GLU A 206 -13.84 -9.14 -3.61
CA GLU A 206 -12.95 -9.42 -4.74
C GLU A 206 -11.47 -9.29 -4.34
N ILE A 207 -11.12 -8.28 -3.54
CA ILE A 207 -9.76 -8.09 -3.04
C ILE A 207 -9.42 -8.96 -1.82
N GLY A 208 -10.30 -9.89 -1.44
CA GLY A 208 -10.08 -10.85 -0.36
C GLY A 208 -10.24 -10.27 1.06
N LEU A 209 -10.94 -9.14 1.20
CA LEU A 209 -11.27 -8.55 2.51
C LEU A 209 -12.73 -8.84 2.89
N SER A 210 -13.01 -8.82 4.20
CA SER A 210 -14.35 -9.12 4.72
C SER A 210 -15.15 -7.85 5.02
N ASP A 211 -14.48 -6.78 5.45
CA ASP A 211 -15.09 -5.53 5.88
C ASP A 211 -14.36 -4.31 5.28
N PRO A 212 -15.05 -3.24 4.83
CA PRO A 212 -14.42 -1.99 4.42
C PRO A 212 -13.42 -1.42 5.42
N ARG A 213 -13.64 -1.61 6.72
CA ARG A 213 -12.75 -1.17 7.79
C ARG A 213 -11.42 -1.93 7.81
N ASP A 214 -11.33 -3.10 7.18
CA ASP A 214 -10.07 -3.82 7.00
C ASP A 214 -9.12 -3.03 6.10
N CYS A 215 -9.65 -2.20 5.19
CA CYS A 215 -8.82 -1.34 4.34
C CYS A 215 -7.94 -0.39 5.17
N LEU A 216 -8.41 0.08 6.33
CA LEU A 216 -7.62 0.91 7.24
C LEU A 216 -6.42 0.15 7.81
N VAL A 217 -6.61 -1.12 8.15
CA VAL A 217 -5.54 -1.97 8.68
C VAL A 217 -4.51 -2.27 7.58
N TYR A 218 -4.98 -2.71 6.41
CA TYR A 218 -4.10 -3.00 5.28
C TYR A 218 -3.33 -1.76 4.79
N ARG A 219 -3.93 -0.57 4.92
CA ARG A 219 -3.27 0.71 4.62
C ARG A 219 -2.06 0.97 5.53
N VAL A 220 -2.20 0.70 6.82
CA VAL A 220 -1.10 0.87 7.80
C VAL A 220 -0.05 -0.21 7.59
N VAL A 221 -0.44 -1.49 7.56
CA VAL A 221 0.49 -2.63 7.37
C VAL A 221 1.33 -2.47 6.11
N SER A 222 0.71 -2.10 4.99
CA SER A 222 1.44 -1.89 3.74
C SER A 222 2.44 -0.74 3.81
N LYS A 223 2.11 0.34 4.53
CA LYS A 223 3.06 1.44 4.74
C LYS A 223 4.19 1.02 5.67
N SER A 224 3.92 0.29 6.74
CA SER A 224 4.96 -0.24 7.63
C SER A 224 5.92 -1.16 6.88
N LEU A 225 5.42 -2.02 5.98
CA LEU A 225 6.27 -2.87 5.12
C LEU A 225 7.14 -2.07 4.14
N GLU A 226 6.59 -1.05 3.47
CA GLU A 226 7.40 -0.16 2.62
C GLU A 226 8.48 0.58 3.43
N ARG A 227 8.15 1.03 4.64
CA ARG A 227 9.15 1.65 5.53
C ARG A 227 10.23 0.68 5.99
N ILE A 228 9.88 -0.58 6.24
CA ILE A 228 10.87 -1.62 6.57
C ILE A 228 11.84 -1.81 5.40
N ALA A 229 11.33 -1.82 4.16
CA ALA A 229 12.15 -1.91 2.96
C ALA A 229 13.08 -0.69 2.80
N ASP A 230 12.57 0.54 3.00
CA ASP A 230 13.36 1.79 3.00
C ASP A 230 14.55 1.70 3.99
N HIS A 231 14.31 1.20 5.20
CA HIS A 231 15.34 1.09 6.23
C HIS A 231 16.33 -0.05 5.95
N ALA A 232 15.88 -1.17 5.38
CA ALA A 232 16.80 -2.21 4.90
C ALA A 232 17.72 -1.67 3.80
N THR A 233 17.18 -0.89 2.86
CA THR A 233 17.97 -0.17 1.84
C THR A 233 18.95 0.81 2.46
N THR A 234 18.55 1.52 3.53
CA THR A 234 19.43 2.43 4.26
C THR A 234 20.63 1.69 4.86
N ILE A 235 20.38 0.55 5.54
CA ILE A 235 21.46 -0.30 6.08
C ILE A 235 22.40 -0.75 4.96
N ALA A 236 21.86 -1.25 3.85
CA ALA A 236 22.65 -1.69 2.69
C ALA A 236 23.54 -0.56 2.14
N ARG A 237 23.00 0.65 1.96
CA ARG A 237 23.79 1.80 1.48
C ARG A 237 24.96 2.14 2.41
N THR A 238 24.74 2.07 3.73
CA THR A 238 25.83 2.32 4.69
C THR A 238 26.94 1.26 4.65
N ALA A 239 26.63 0.03 4.21
CA ALA A 239 27.65 -1.02 4.02
C ALA A 239 28.71 -0.62 2.99
N SER A 240 28.28 0.08 1.94
CA SER A 240 29.17 0.56 0.88
C SER A 240 30.09 1.70 1.32
N GLU A 241 29.80 2.34 2.47
CA GLU A 241 30.60 3.42 3.05
C GLU A 241 31.74 2.90 3.96
N LEU A 242 31.76 1.60 4.26
CA LEU A 242 32.74 1.01 5.17
C LEU A 242 34.11 0.81 4.50
N GLU A 243 35.11 1.57 4.97
CA GLU A 243 36.49 1.48 4.46
C GLU A 243 37.26 0.25 5.00
N ALA A 244 36.88 -0.25 6.18
CA ALA A 244 37.53 -1.38 6.85
C ALA A 244 36.49 -2.34 7.46
N PRO A 245 36.85 -3.62 7.69
CA PRO A 245 35.99 -4.56 8.40
C PRO A 245 35.65 -4.06 9.81
N LEU A 246 34.42 -4.35 10.26
CA LEU A 246 34.00 -4.05 11.62
C LEU A 246 34.69 -5.00 12.63
N PRO A 247 34.99 -4.53 13.86
CA PRO A 247 35.48 -5.40 14.92
C PRO A 247 34.51 -6.57 15.19
N HIS A 248 35.03 -7.78 15.39
CA HIS A 248 34.20 -8.99 15.59
C HIS A 248 33.13 -8.81 16.68
N ARG A 249 33.50 -8.22 17.82
CA ARG A 249 32.56 -7.94 18.93
C ARG A 249 31.41 -7.02 18.50
N LEU A 250 31.68 -6.03 17.66
CA LEU A 250 30.64 -5.13 17.15
C LEU A 250 29.73 -5.85 16.15
N VAL A 251 30.29 -6.72 15.31
CA VAL A 251 29.51 -7.59 14.42
C VAL A 251 28.59 -8.53 15.20
N ASP A 252 29.08 -9.12 16.30
CA ASP A 252 28.27 -9.99 17.17
C ASP A 252 27.11 -9.21 17.80
N ASP A 253 27.37 -8.01 18.30
CA ASP A 253 26.36 -7.17 18.93
C ASP A 253 25.32 -6.67 17.91
N LEU A 254 25.74 -6.26 16.71
CA LEU A 254 24.85 -5.95 15.58
C LEU A 254 23.98 -7.14 15.18
N SER A 255 24.57 -8.35 15.16
CA SER A 255 23.84 -9.58 14.81
C SER A 255 22.72 -9.86 15.81
N LYS A 256 22.98 -9.71 17.11
CA LYS A 256 21.95 -9.92 18.15
C LYS A 256 20.76 -8.96 17.98
N VAL A 257 21.04 -7.68 17.72
CA VAL A 257 19.99 -6.66 17.48
C VAL A 257 19.20 -7.01 16.20
N SER A 258 19.89 -7.38 15.14
CA SER A 258 19.28 -7.82 13.87
C SER A 258 18.40 -9.06 14.03
N ASP A 259 18.88 -10.08 14.76
CA ASP A 259 18.16 -11.33 14.96
C ASP A 259 16.86 -11.08 15.75
N LEU A 260 16.92 -10.24 16.79
CA LEU A 260 15.74 -9.84 17.54
C LEU A 260 14.78 -8.99 16.69
N THR A 261 15.30 -8.08 15.87
CA THR A 261 14.49 -7.29 14.92
C THR A 261 13.78 -8.20 13.91
N SER A 262 14.47 -9.22 13.40
CA SER A 262 13.91 -10.21 12.49
C SER A 262 12.81 -11.05 13.16
N LEU A 263 12.98 -11.39 14.44
CA LEU A 263 11.97 -12.09 15.24
C LEU A 263 10.72 -11.23 15.44
N VAL A 264 10.87 -9.95 15.79
CA VAL A 264 9.74 -8.99 15.90
C VAL A 264 8.93 -8.97 14.60
N LEU A 265 9.61 -8.82 13.46
CA LEU A 265 8.96 -8.78 12.16
C LEU A 265 8.27 -10.11 11.83
N GLU A 266 8.90 -11.24 12.13
CA GLU A 266 8.31 -12.56 11.91
C GLU A 266 7.04 -12.77 12.74
N ASP A 267 7.09 -12.46 14.03
CA ASP A 267 5.95 -12.62 14.93
C ASP A 267 4.82 -11.64 14.56
N ALA A 268 5.13 -10.39 14.23
CA ALA A 268 4.14 -9.42 13.77
C ALA A 268 3.39 -9.91 12.51
N LEU A 269 4.13 -10.40 11.50
CA LEU A 269 3.54 -10.89 10.25
C LEU A 269 2.76 -12.20 10.41
N LYS A 270 3.28 -13.10 11.25
CA LYS A 270 2.59 -14.35 11.62
C LYS A 270 1.30 -14.06 12.38
N SER A 271 1.33 -13.09 13.29
CA SER A 271 0.18 -12.65 14.06
C SER A 271 -0.90 -12.07 13.13
N LEU A 272 -0.53 -11.26 12.14
CA LEU A 272 -1.45 -10.70 11.16
C LEU A 272 -2.13 -11.79 10.32
N THR A 273 -1.36 -12.76 9.84
CA THR A 273 -1.86 -13.86 9.00
C THR A 273 -2.87 -14.73 9.75
N LYS A 274 -2.61 -15.00 11.04
CA LYS A 274 -3.48 -15.83 11.89
C LYS A 274 -4.52 -15.04 12.67
N VAL A 275 -4.45 -13.71 12.63
CA VAL A 275 -5.20 -12.80 13.51
C VAL A 275 -5.05 -13.21 14.97
N ASP A 276 -3.81 -13.35 15.43
CA ASP A 276 -3.44 -13.84 16.77
C ASP A 276 -2.93 -12.70 17.66
N GLY A 277 -3.80 -12.20 18.54
CA GLY A 277 -3.47 -11.10 19.45
C GLY A 277 -2.40 -11.46 20.49
N THR A 278 -2.20 -12.74 20.80
CA THR A 278 -1.17 -13.17 21.77
C THR A 278 0.21 -13.02 21.15
N VAL A 279 0.39 -13.52 19.93
CA VAL A 279 1.66 -13.38 19.18
C VAL A 279 1.94 -11.91 18.88
N ALA A 280 0.91 -11.12 18.57
CA ALA A 280 1.06 -9.68 18.38
C ALA A 280 1.63 -8.99 19.63
N ASN A 281 1.09 -9.28 20.82
CA ASN A 281 1.64 -8.72 22.07
C ASN A 281 3.10 -9.13 22.32
N THR A 282 3.48 -10.37 21.98
CA THR A 282 4.88 -10.82 22.06
C THR A 282 5.79 -10.01 21.14
N ALA A 283 5.35 -9.70 19.92
CA ALA A 283 6.10 -8.87 18.98
C ALA A 283 6.32 -7.45 19.53
N ILE A 284 5.29 -6.82 20.11
CA ILE A 284 5.36 -5.48 20.74
C ILE A 284 6.40 -5.46 21.86
N VAL A 285 6.34 -6.43 22.79
CA VAL A 285 7.31 -6.51 23.90
C VAL A 285 8.74 -6.72 23.37
N SER A 286 8.89 -7.49 22.30
CA SER A 286 10.20 -7.75 21.69
C SER A 286 10.76 -6.51 20.98
N ALA A 287 9.91 -5.67 20.37
CA ALA A 287 10.31 -4.40 19.75
C ALA A 287 10.92 -3.42 20.77
N GLN A 288 10.29 -3.29 21.95
CA GLN A 288 10.84 -2.48 23.06
C GLN A 288 12.22 -2.96 23.54
N ARG A 289 12.49 -4.26 23.39
CA ARG A 289 13.81 -4.80 23.71
C ARG A 289 14.84 -4.50 22.62
N VAL A 290 14.45 -4.52 21.34
CA VAL A 290 15.32 -4.08 20.23
C VAL A 290 15.80 -2.65 20.45
N GLU A 291 14.91 -1.74 20.84
CA GLU A 291 15.26 -0.34 21.13
C GLU A 291 16.38 -0.26 22.19
N LYS A 292 16.19 -0.91 23.34
CA LYS A 292 17.17 -0.93 24.43
C LYS A 292 18.50 -1.56 24.01
N ASP A 293 18.45 -2.68 23.30
CA ASP A 293 19.65 -3.40 22.86
C ASP A 293 20.42 -2.55 21.83
N ALA A 294 19.74 -1.90 20.88
CA ALA A 294 20.35 -1.01 19.89
C ALA A 294 21.01 0.20 20.55
N GLU A 295 20.34 0.87 21.48
CA GLU A 295 20.90 1.99 22.25
C GLU A 295 22.13 1.56 23.05
N GLY A 296 22.07 0.39 23.70
CA GLY A 296 23.20 -0.18 24.43
C GLY A 296 24.40 -0.56 23.55
N VAL A 297 24.22 -0.76 22.24
CA VAL A 297 25.32 -0.90 21.28
C VAL A 297 25.83 0.48 20.85
N MET A 298 24.94 1.44 20.60
CA MET A 298 25.32 2.81 20.23
C MET A 298 26.21 3.47 21.30
N ASP A 299 25.89 3.30 22.58
CA ASP A 299 26.69 3.86 23.69
C ASP A 299 28.12 3.30 23.71
N LYS A 300 28.29 2.03 23.34
CA LYS A 300 29.59 1.35 23.29
C LYS A 300 30.38 1.65 22.02
N LEU A 301 29.80 2.33 21.03
CA LEU A 301 30.50 2.61 19.76
C LEU A 301 31.81 3.36 19.97
N PHE A 302 31.86 4.26 20.96
CA PHE A 302 33.06 5.03 21.30
C PHE A 302 34.17 4.21 21.98
N ASP A 303 33.84 3.03 22.50
CA ASP A 303 34.86 2.09 23.03
C ASP A 303 35.69 1.47 21.89
N PHE A 304 35.12 1.43 20.69
CA PHE A 304 35.82 0.98 19.49
C PHE A 304 36.57 2.16 18.87
N ARG A 305 37.86 1.99 18.57
CA ARG A 305 38.70 2.99 17.87
C ARG A 305 38.36 3.07 16.37
N LEU A 306 37.10 3.38 16.06
CA LEU A 306 36.56 3.47 14.71
C LEU A 306 36.81 4.85 14.11
N ASN A 307 36.90 4.92 12.78
CA ASN A 307 36.91 6.21 12.10
C ASN A 307 35.50 6.83 12.07
N GLN A 308 35.42 8.14 11.80
CA GLN A 308 34.16 8.88 11.83
C GLN A 308 33.10 8.31 10.87
N LYS A 309 33.49 7.90 9.66
CA LYS A 309 32.55 7.34 8.67
C LYS A 309 31.95 6.02 9.17
N THR A 310 32.77 5.13 9.71
CA THR A 310 32.33 3.86 10.28
C THR A 310 31.39 4.06 11.47
N VAL A 311 31.66 5.04 12.34
CA VAL A 311 30.74 5.36 13.45
C VAL A 311 29.38 5.80 12.92
N VAL A 312 29.35 6.68 11.91
CA VAL A 312 28.10 7.16 11.29
C VAL A 312 27.34 6.01 10.63
N ALA A 313 28.02 5.18 9.83
CA ALA A 313 27.43 4.03 9.15
C ALA A 313 26.79 3.04 10.14
N VAL A 314 27.52 2.65 11.18
CA VAL A 314 27.02 1.70 12.18
C VAL A 314 25.86 2.29 12.99
N ARG A 315 25.93 3.58 13.33
CA ARG A 315 24.83 4.26 14.03
C ARG A 315 23.56 4.34 13.19
N LEU A 316 23.68 4.65 11.90
CA LEU A 316 22.55 4.66 10.96
C LEU A 316 21.96 3.25 10.77
N ALA A 317 22.80 2.22 10.78
CA ALA A 317 22.34 0.84 10.71
C ALA A 317 21.55 0.44 11.98
N LEU A 318 22.06 0.77 13.17
CA LEU A 318 21.37 0.52 14.44
C LEU A 318 20.03 1.28 14.54
N GLU A 319 20.00 2.56 14.14
CA GLU A 319 18.76 3.34 14.08
C GLU A 319 17.77 2.70 13.11
N SER A 320 18.23 2.23 11.95
CA SER A 320 17.37 1.56 10.98
C SER A 320 16.81 0.23 11.50
N LEU A 321 17.59 -0.55 12.24
CA LEU A 321 17.10 -1.77 12.91
C LEU A 321 16.02 -1.44 13.96
N LYS A 322 16.24 -0.40 14.77
CA LYS A 322 15.24 0.11 15.70
C LYS A 322 13.95 0.49 14.97
N ARG A 323 14.03 1.30 13.91
CA ARG A 323 12.86 1.70 13.09
C ARG A 323 12.13 0.51 12.49
N ILE A 324 12.84 -0.49 11.97
CA ILE A 324 12.23 -1.71 11.45
C ILE A 324 11.44 -2.44 12.55
N SER A 325 11.95 -2.49 13.78
CA SER A 325 11.21 -3.08 14.90
C SER A 325 9.96 -2.29 15.29
N GLU A 326 10.01 -0.95 15.27
CA GLU A 326 8.85 -0.06 15.50
C GLU A 326 7.76 -0.28 14.43
N TYR A 327 8.13 -0.41 13.15
CA TYR A 327 7.16 -0.75 12.11
C TYR A 327 6.60 -2.18 12.24
N GLY A 328 7.35 -3.10 12.85
CA GLY A 328 6.84 -4.41 13.27
C GLY A 328 5.81 -4.30 14.40
N GLU A 329 6.05 -3.39 15.36
CA GLU A 329 5.11 -3.04 16.42
C GLU A 329 3.80 -2.48 15.84
N ASP A 330 3.86 -1.54 14.88
CA ASP A 330 2.67 -1.01 14.19
C ASP A 330 1.81 -2.12 13.57
N ILE A 331 2.44 -3.11 12.92
CA ILE A 331 1.74 -4.26 12.32
C ILE A 331 1.08 -5.13 13.41
N ALA A 332 1.75 -5.33 14.53
CA ALA A 332 1.22 -6.07 15.67
C ALA A 332 0.02 -5.34 16.32
N GLU A 333 0.11 -4.02 16.51
CA GLU A 333 -1.01 -3.20 17.00
C GLU A 333 -2.23 -3.29 16.07
N MET A 334 -2.02 -3.23 14.75
CA MET A 334 -3.10 -3.42 13.79
C MET A 334 -3.73 -4.81 13.90
N THR A 335 -2.94 -5.84 14.21
CA THR A 335 -3.45 -7.19 14.47
C THR A 335 -4.30 -7.23 15.73
N ILE A 336 -3.89 -6.57 16.82
CA ILE A 336 -4.71 -6.46 18.03
C ILE A 336 -6.06 -5.80 17.72
N ASN A 337 -6.06 -4.72 16.93
CA ASN A 337 -7.29 -4.04 16.52
C ASN A 337 -8.21 -4.97 15.71
N LEU A 338 -7.67 -5.81 14.82
CA LEU A 338 -8.46 -6.82 14.10
C LEU A 338 -9.06 -7.87 15.05
N THR A 339 -8.32 -8.31 16.07
CA THR A 339 -8.81 -9.31 17.02
C THR A 339 -9.98 -8.80 17.87
N ALA A 340 -9.95 -7.53 18.27
CA ALA A 340 -11.03 -6.89 19.01
C ALA A 340 -12.33 -6.85 18.18
N ARG A 341 -12.24 -6.48 16.90
CA ARG A 341 -13.40 -6.40 15.98
C ARG A 341 -14.05 -7.75 15.72
N ARG A 342 -13.28 -8.84 15.61
CA ARG A 342 -13.86 -10.17 15.40
C ARG A 342 -14.70 -10.67 16.57
N ARG A 343 -14.50 -10.13 17.79
CA ARG A 343 -15.34 -10.44 18.95
C ARG A 343 -16.68 -9.71 18.95
N GLU A 344 -16.81 -8.60 18.22
CA GLU A 344 -18.07 -7.84 18.12
C GLU A 344 -19.09 -8.47 17.16
N LEU A 345 -18.67 -9.44 16.34
CA LEU A 345 -19.48 -10.08 15.31
C LEU A 345 -20.13 -11.41 15.74
N TYR A 346 -20.10 -11.75 17.04
CA TYR A 346 -20.73 -12.95 17.60
C TYR A 346 -21.65 -12.63 18.77
#